data_AF-A0A382C213-F1
#
_entry.id   AF-A0A382C213-F1
#
_cell.length_a   1.000
_cell.length_b   1.000
_cell.length_c   1.000
_cell.angle_alpha   90.00
_cell.angle_beta   90.00
_cell.angle_gamma   90.00
#
_symmetry.space_group_name_H-M   'P 1'
#
loop_
_entity.id
_entity.type
_entity.pdbx_description
1 polymer ?
#
loop_
_entity_poly.entity_id
_entity_poly.type
_entity_poly.pdbx_seq_one_letter_code
_entity_poly.pdbx_strand_id
1 'polypeptide(L)'
;MPRVLKFKVNIETGKQGPNETVNFCFNNHKMPFENVIGSNESDAIFEGSFDVNSFAHSLTLVGPEKGKWDVEKVTVDYECEGEEPYVVKWGAVTLDETTEMNLWQDPPAPMFDV
;
A
#
# COMPACT_ATOMS: atom_id res chain seq x y z
N MET A 1 0.00 -18.50 2.80
CA MET A 1 0.50 -17.25 2.23
C MET A 1 0.79 -17.47 0.75
N PRO A 2 -0.11 -17.00 -0.14
CA PRO A 2 0.08 -17.14 -1.58
C PRO A 2 1.21 -16.24 -2.08
N ARG A 3 1.70 -16.50 -3.29
CA ARG A 3 2.63 -15.60 -3.98
C ARG A 3 1.86 -14.36 -4.44
N VAL A 4 2.33 -13.17 -4.10
CA VAL A 4 1.79 -11.90 -4.61
C VAL A 4 2.36 -11.67 -6.01
N LEU A 5 1.48 -11.66 -7.01
CA LEU A 5 1.86 -11.37 -8.39
C LEU A 5 2.01 -9.87 -8.57
N LYS A 6 0.96 -9.13 -8.18
CA LYS A 6 0.85 -7.69 -8.29
C LYS A 6 0.05 -7.15 -7.12
N PHE A 7 0.32 -5.91 -6.74
CA PHE A 7 -0.60 -5.14 -5.91
C PHE A 7 -0.73 -3.72 -6.44
N LYS A 8 -1.90 -3.13 -6.23
CA LYS A 8 -2.19 -1.73 -6.55
C LYS A 8 -2.65 -1.02 -5.28
N VAL A 9 -2.12 0.16 -5.03
CA VAL A 9 -2.52 1.03 -3.93
C VAL A 9 -3.29 2.22 -4.46
N ASN A 10 -4.30 2.64 -3.72
CA ASN A 10 -4.99 3.91 -3.87
C ASN A 10 -4.97 4.60 -2.50
N ILE A 11 -4.31 5.75 -2.43
CA ILE A 11 -4.06 6.50 -1.21
C ILE A 11 -4.73 7.86 -1.33
N GLU A 12 -5.70 8.10 -0.46
CA GLU A 12 -6.35 9.39 -0.29
C GLU A 12 -5.54 10.17 0.75
N THR A 13 -4.90 11.25 0.31
CA THR A 13 -4.07 12.12 1.16
C THR A 13 -4.94 13.15 1.86
N GLY A 14 -4.67 13.39 3.14
CA GLY A 14 -5.32 14.41 3.95
C GLY A 14 -4.72 15.80 3.74
N LYS A 15 -4.73 16.62 4.77
CA LYS A 15 -4.28 18.03 4.73
C LYS A 15 -2.76 18.21 4.52
N GLN A 16 -1.99 17.12 4.66
CA GLN A 16 -0.56 17.15 4.48
C GLN A 16 -0.10 15.94 3.66
N GLY A 17 0.40 16.17 2.46
CA GLY A 17 1.05 15.16 1.63
C GLY A 17 2.56 15.07 1.89
N PRO A 18 3.23 13.96 1.50
CA PRO A 18 4.66 13.85 1.65
C PRO A 18 5.40 14.71 0.60
N ASN A 19 4.75 15.05 -0.53
CA ASN A 19 5.32 15.87 -1.62
C ASN A 19 6.66 15.33 -2.17
N GLU A 20 6.87 14.03 -2.08
CA GLU A 20 8.08 13.33 -2.54
C GLU A 20 7.71 11.94 -3.09
N THR A 21 8.69 11.16 -3.53
CA THR A 21 8.41 9.80 -4.03
C THR A 21 7.83 8.92 -2.93
N VAL A 22 6.61 8.42 -3.15
CA VAL A 22 6.00 7.43 -2.25
C VAL A 22 6.72 6.10 -2.39
N ASN A 23 7.20 5.56 -1.27
CA ASN A 23 7.90 4.29 -1.23
C ASN A 23 7.11 3.26 -0.42
N PHE A 24 7.30 2.00 -0.78
CA PHE A 24 6.88 0.86 0.02
C PHE A 24 8.11 0.01 0.36
N CYS A 25 7.98 -0.84 1.38
CA CYS A 25 8.98 -1.84 1.72
C CYS A 25 8.38 -3.23 1.50
N PHE A 26 8.96 -4.03 0.61
CA PHE A 26 8.57 -5.43 0.42
C PHE A 26 9.71 -6.34 0.85
N ASN A 27 9.49 -7.19 1.84
CA ASN A 27 10.52 -8.07 2.43
C ASN A 27 11.82 -7.32 2.78
N ASN A 28 11.73 -6.17 3.45
CA ASN A 28 12.85 -5.28 3.79
C ASN A 28 13.56 -4.58 2.62
N HIS A 29 12.97 -4.57 1.42
CA HIS A 29 13.46 -3.80 0.28
C HIS A 29 12.58 -2.57 0.04
N LYS A 30 13.12 -1.37 0.33
CA LYS A 30 12.47 -0.08 0.05
C LYS A 30 12.52 0.21 -1.44
N MET A 31 11.36 0.42 -2.06
CA MET A 31 11.21 0.66 -3.50
C MET A 31 10.09 1.69 -3.77
N PRO A 32 10.19 2.47 -4.85
CA PRO A 32 9.12 3.36 -5.28
C PRO A 32 8.00 2.59 -5.98
N PHE A 33 6.79 3.14 -5.98
CA PHE A 33 5.68 2.62 -6.78
C PHE A 33 5.90 2.83 -8.28
N GLU A 34 5.34 1.93 -9.09
CA GLU A 34 5.29 2.01 -10.55
C GLU A 34 3.87 2.33 -11.06
N ASN A 35 3.76 2.73 -12.33
CA ASN A 35 2.49 3.12 -12.97
C ASN A 35 1.69 4.14 -12.15
N VAL A 36 2.39 5.15 -11.61
CA VAL A 36 1.79 6.16 -10.73
C VAL A 36 0.80 7.04 -11.49
N ILE A 37 -0.38 7.23 -10.90
CA ILE A 37 -1.43 8.12 -11.41
C ILE A 37 -1.84 9.06 -10.27
N GLY A 38 -2.12 10.32 -10.60
CA GLY A 38 -2.56 11.32 -9.64
C GLY A 38 -1.40 12.03 -8.94
N SER A 39 -1.62 12.42 -7.69
CA SER A 39 -0.69 13.22 -6.89
C SER A 39 -0.78 12.81 -5.42
N ASN A 40 0.31 12.98 -4.69
CA ASN A 40 0.37 12.83 -3.24
C ASN A 40 0.45 14.16 -2.50
N GLU A 41 0.05 15.27 -3.14
CA GLU A 41 -0.12 16.56 -2.47
C GLU A 41 -1.30 16.53 -1.48
N SER A 42 -1.49 17.62 -0.73
CA SER A 42 -2.64 17.79 0.16
C SER A 42 -3.97 17.59 -0.57
N ASP A 43 -4.90 16.87 0.06
CA ASP A 43 -6.25 16.60 -0.42
C ASP A 43 -6.27 15.93 -1.83
N ALA A 44 -5.20 15.18 -2.17
CA ALA A 44 -5.05 14.50 -3.45
C ALA A 44 -5.22 12.98 -3.34
N ILE A 45 -5.37 12.33 -4.50
CA ILE A 45 -5.43 10.88 -4.63
C ILE A 45 -4.20 10.41 -5.40
N PHE A 46 -3.46 9.51 -4.78
CA PHE A 46 -2.29 8.85 -5.34
C PHE A 46 -2.64 7.39 -5.64
N GLU A 47 -2.40 6.95 -6.87
CA GLU A 47 -2.48 5.55 -7.24
C GLU A 47 -1.09 5.06 -7.67
N GLY A 48 -0.72 3.87 -7.24
CA GLY A 48 0.54 3.23 -7.62
C GLY A 48 0.38 1.72 -7.67
N SER A 49 1.24 1.03 -8.38
CA SER A 49 1.23 -0.44 -8.46
C SER A 49 2.64 -0.99 -8.51
N PHE A 50 2.79 -2.29 -8.25
CA PHE A 50 4.06 -2.96 -8.42
C PHE A 50 3.88 -4.45 -8.73
N ASP A 51 4.62 -4.95 -9.71
CA ASP A 51 4.63 -6.36 -10.10
C ASP A 51 5.75 -7.09 -9.34
N VAL A 52 5.42 -7.67 -8.19
CA VAL A 52 6.36 -8.28 -7.23
C VAL A 52 6.79 -9.70 -7.65
N ASN A 53 5.83 -10.53 -8.06
CA ASN A 53 6.01 -11.97 -8.32
C ASN A 53 6.77 -12.72 -7.20
N SER A 54 6.38 -12.54 -5.92
CA SER A 54 7.10 -13.07 -4.75
C SER A 54 6.18 -13.31 -3.56
N PHE A 55 6.66 -14.03 -2.54
CA PHE A 55 5.92 -14.28 -1.30
C PHE A 55 6.11 -13.11 -0.32
N ALA A 56 5.01 -12.53 0.16
CA ALA A 56 5.02 -11.35 1.01
C ALA A 56 5.19 -11.70 2.50
N HIS A 57 6.41 -11.67 3.01
CA HIS A 57 6.65 -11.77 4.45
C HIS A 57 6.38 -10.44 5.16
N SER A 58 6.62 -9.32 4.46
CA SER A 58 6.26 -7.98 4.91
C SER A 58 5.97 -7.10 3.71
N LEU A 59 4.91 -6.29 3.78
CA LEU A 59 4.68 -5.19 2.86
C LEU A 59 4.21 -3.98 3.67
N THR A 60 5.00 -2.92 3.70
CA THR A 60 4.68 -1.69 4.43
C THR A 60 4.69 -0.48 3.50
N LEU A 61 3.82 0.48 3.78
CA LEU A 61 3.91 1.85 3.26
C LEU A 61 4.90 2.62 4.13
N VAL A 62 5.90 3.22 3.51
CA VAL A 62 6.96 3.94 4.24
C VAL A 62 6.56 5.41 4.32
N GLY A 63 6.71 6.01 5.51
CA GLY A 63 6.55 7.44 5.70
C GLY A 63 7.58 8.27 4.91
N PRO A 64 7.37 9.59 4.83
CA PRO A 64 8.27 10.46 4.09
C PRO A 64 9.66 10.54 4.73
N GLU A 65 10.71 10.82 3.94
CA GLU A 65 12.07 11.05 4.45
C GLU A 65 12.14 12.32 5.32
N LYS A 66 11.23 13.26 5.13
CA LYS A 66 11.12 14.46 5.95
C LYS A 66 9.69 14.91 6.15
N GLY A 67 9.35 15.26 7.39
CA GLY A 67 8.05 15.85 7.72
C GLY A 67 6.98 14.81 8.02
N LYS A 68 5.73 15.11 7.65
CA LYS A 68 4.57 14.27 7.94
C LYS A 68 3.70 14.10 6.71
N TRP A 69 3.01 12.96 6.67
CA TRP A 69 2.02 12.62 5.67
C TRP A 69 0.75 12.17 6.36
N ASP A 70 -0.31 12.95 6.20
CA ASP A 70 -1.65 12.57 6.61
C ASP A 70 -2.29 11.75 5.50
N VAL A 71 -2.61 10.50 5.83
CA VAL A 71 -3.35 9.59 4.96
C VAL A 71 -4.74 9.46 5.54
N GLU A 72 -5.77 9.75 4.74
CA GLU A 72 -7.17 9.59 5.14
C GLU A 72 -7.64 8.15 4.93
N LYS A 73 -7.20 7.54 3.85
CA LYS A 73 -7.59 6.19 3.48
C LYS A 73 -6.58 5.55 2.55
N VAL A 74 -6.32 4.26 2.80
CA VAL A 74 -5.57 3.41 1.87
C VAL A 74 -6.47 2.28 1.43
N THR A 75 -6.49 2.00 0.14
CA THR A 75 -7.09 0.81 -0.45
C THR A 75 -6.00 0.07 -1.20
N VAL A 76 -5.86 -1.24 -0.97
CA VAL A 76 -4.91 -2.08 -1.70
C VAL A 76 -5.65 -3.23 -2.36
N ASP A 77 -5.52 -3.33 -3.67
CA ASP A 77 -5.97 -4.45 -4.48
C ASP A 77 -4.81 -5.44 -4.63
N TYR A 78 -5.03 -6.68 -4.21
CA TYR A 78 -4.06 -7.77 -4.28
C TYR A 78 -4.42 -8.78 -5.35
N GLU A 79 -3.45 -9.10 -6.21
CA GLU A 79 -3.50 -10.23 -7.13
C GLU A 79 -2.50 -11.28 -6.67
N CYS A 80 -3.02 -12.43 -6.23
CA CYS A 80 -2.21 -13.52 -5.69
C CYS A 80 -2.33 -14.77 -6.57
N GLU A 81 -1.24 -15.53 -6.68
CA GLU A 81 -1.20 -16.77 -7.46
C GLU A 81 -2.16 -17.81 -6.86
N GLY A 82 -3.15 -18.23 -7.66
CA GLY A 82 -4.11 -19.25 -7.27
C GLY A 82 -5.26 -18.78 -6.37
N GLU A 83 -5.36 -17.48 -6.11
CA GLU A 83 -6.43 -16.86 -5.30
C GLU A 83 -7.23 -15.87 -6.15
N GLU A 84 -8.50 -15.62 -5.77
CA GLU A 84 -9.25 -14.51 -6.37
C GLU A 84 -8.68 -13.17 -5.91
N PRO A 85 -8.65 -12.13 -6.78
CA PRO A 85 -8.23 -10.81 -6.37
C PRO A 85 -9.08 -10.28 -5.22
N TYR A 86 -8.44 -9.70 -4.22
CA TYR A 86 -9.12 -9.17 -3.03
C TYR A 86 -8.63 -7.77 -2.68
N VAL A 87 -9.48 -7.05 -1.95
CA VAL A 87 -9.25 -5.65 -1.62
C VAL A 87 -9.23 -5.46 -0.12
N VAL A 88 -8.22 -4.76 0.37
CA VAL A 88 -8.06 -4.42 1.78
C VAL A 88 -8.10 -2.91 1.92
N LYS A 89 -8.72 -2.42 3.01
CA LYS A 89 -8.92 -1.00 3.27
C LYS A 89 -8.46 -0.65 4.67
N TRP A 90 -7.79 0.48 4.78
CA TRP A 90 -7.35 1.06 6.03
C TRP A 90 -7.92 2.47 6.17
N GLY A 91 -8.17 2.85 7.42
CA GLY A 91 -8.58 4.21 7.76
C GLY A 91 -7.40 5.17 7.88
N ALA A 92 -7.68 6.32 8.46
CA ALA A 92 -6.73 7.41 8.55
C ALA A 92 -5.52 7.08 9.44
N VAL A 93 -4.34 7.51 8.99
CA VAL A 93 -3.07 7.38 9.71
C VAL A 93 -2.15 8.56 9.35
N THR A 94 -1.35 9.02 10.29
CA THR A 94 -0.27 9.96 10.01
C THR A 94 1.06 9.21 10.01
N LEU A 95 1.81 9.37 8.92
CA LEU A 95 3.15 8.82 8.77
C LEU A 95 4.19 9.95 8.89
N ASP A 96 5.35 9.63 9.47
CA ASP A 96 6.56 10.42 9.53
C ASP A 96 7.80 9.58 9.17
N GLU A 97 8.97 10.20 9.30
CA GLU A 97 10.32 9.70 9.00
C GLU A 97 10.67 8.36 9.65
N THR A 98 9.97 7.97 10.71
CA THR A 98 10.25 6.78 11.52
C THR A 98 9.14 5.73 11.48
N THR A 99 8.01 6.07 10.85
CA THR A 99 6.83 5.21 10.85
C THR A 99 6.64 4.50 9.52
N GLU A 100 6.14 3.28 9.63
CA GLU A 100 5.68 2.52 8.49
C GLU A 100 4.32 1.92 8.82
N MET A 101 3.45 1.83 7.82
CA MET A 101 2.13 1.23 7.94
C MET A 101 2.14 -0.13 7.27
N ASN A 102 1.74 -1.19 7.99
CA ASN A 102 1.62 -2.51 7.39
C ASN A 102 0.42 -2.57 6.43
N LEU A 103 0.71 -2.83 5.16
CA LEU A 103 -0.28 -3.05 4.12
C LEU A 103 -0.56 -4.54 3.90
N TRP A 104 0.36 -5.43 4.26
CA TRP A 104 0.13 -6.86 4.02
C TRP A 104 -0.99 -7.41 4.91
N GLN A 105 -1.95 -8.08 4.28
CA GLN A 105 -2.97 -8.87 4.95
C GLN A 105 -3.21 -10.14 4.11
N ASP A 106 -3.23 -11.31 4.75
CA ASP A 106 -3.50 -12.56 4.05
C ASP A 106 -4.90 -12.54 3.40
N PRO A 107 -5.11 -13.30 2.30
CA PRO A 107 -6.43 -13.41 1.67
C PRO A 107 -7.48 -13.84 2.69
N PRO A 108 -8.72 -13.31 2.60
CA PRO A 108 -9.79 -13.74 3.47
C PRO A 108 -10.02 -15.25 3.29
N ALA A 109 -10.26 -15.96 4.40
CA ALA A 109 -10.54 -17.39 4.34
C ALA A 109 -11.77 -17.64 3.45
N PRO A 110 -11.76 -18.70 2.61
CA PRO A 110 -12.95 -19.08 1.85
C PRO A 110 -14.12 -19.31 2.81
N MET A 111 -15.18 -18.52 2.66
CA MET A 111 -16.41 -18.74 3.42
C MET A 111 -17.09 -19.96 2.80
N PHE A 112 -16.91 -21.13 3.42
CA PHE A 112 -17.75 -22.28 3.11
C PHE A 112 -19.12 -22.02 3.75
N ASP A 113 -20.14 -21.77 2.93
CA ASP A 113 -21.53 -21.88 3.38
C ASP A 113 -21.77 -23.32 3.83
N VAL A 114 -22.14 -23.49 5.12
CA VAL A 114 -22.50 -24.78 5.73
C VAL A 114 -24.00 -25.04 5.63
#